data_AF-A0A7W0QU62-F1
#
_entry.id   AF-A0A7W0QU62-F1
#
_cell.length_a   1.000
_cell.length_b   1.000
_cell.length_c   1.000
_cell.angle_alpha   90.00
_cell.angle_beta   90.00
_cell.angle_gamma   90.00
#
_symmetry.space_group_name_H-M   'P 1'
#
loop_
_entity.id
_entity.type
_entity.pdbx_description
1 polymer ?
#
loop_
_entity_poly.entity_id
_entity_poly.type
_entity_poly.pdbx_seq_one_letter_code
_entity_poly.pdbx_strand_id
1 'polypeptide(L)'
;MPFLLILMVLPLLAGLGLLAVPEDRHDLIRRITLGVSLLVLVLAVAMTVAFQPSGPRFQFIQSYSWIPDFGVQFALGVDGIALVMILLIGLLVPVVIGASWNEGADAGRGTGKSGSMRTFFAWLLILEALLIGVFA
;
A
#
# COMPACT_ATOMS: atom_id res chain seq x y z
N MET A 1 -12.17 5.29 13.55
CA MET A 1 -11.17 4.23 13.24
C MET A 1 -9.97 4.87 12.56
N PRO A 2 -8.73 4.47 12.88
CA PRO A 2 -7.51 5.07 12.30
C PRO A 2 -7.25 4.56 10.87
N PHE A 3 -8.16 4.85 9.93
CA PHE A 3 -8.12 4.34 8.55
C PHE A 3 -6.76 4.55 7.86
N LEU A 4 -6.25 5.79 7.88
CA LEU A 4 -5.02 6.16 7.17
C LEU A 4 -3.78 5.44 7.72
N LEU A 5 -3.71 5.25 9.04
CA LEU A 5 -2.59 4.54 9.65
C LEU A 5 -2.63 3.06 9.29
N ILE A 6 -3.82 2.43 9.33
CA ILE A 6 -3.99 1.04 8.92
C ILE A 6 -3.64 0.86 7.44
N LEU A 7 -4.15 1.73 6.56
CA LEU A 7 -3.88 1.72 5.12
C LEU A 7 -2.39 1.86 4.80
N MET A 8 -1.63 2.61 5.61
CA MET A 8 -0.18 2.75 5.45
C MET A 8 0.59 1.57 6.03
N VAL A 9 0.29 1.18 7.27
CA VAL A 9 1.07 0.18 8.01
C VAL A 9 0.84 -1.24 7.49
N LEU A 10 -0.37 -1.57 7.04
CA LEU A 10 -0.70 -2.90 6.53
C LEU A 10 0.19 -3.35 5.34
N PRO A 11 0.26 -2.60 4.21
CA PRO A 11 1.14 -2.97 3.11
C PRO A 11 2.62 -2.83 3.47
N LEU A 12 2.99 -1.87 4.33
CA LEU A 12 4.37 -1.72 4.80
C LEU A 12 4.86 -2.96 5.56
N LEU A 13 4.10 -3.43 6.56
CA LEU A 13 4.44 -4.61 7.34
C LEU A 13 4.43 -5.88 6.49
N ALA A 14 3.49 -5.99 5.56
CA ALA A 14 3.46 -7.11 4.63
C ALA A 14 4.69 -7.12 3.70
N GLY A 15 5.07 -5.97 3.14
CA GLY A 15 6.26 -5.83 2.30
C GLY A 15 7.54 -6.19 3.04
N LEU A 16 7.71 -5.69 4.27
CA LEU A 16 8.84 -6.06 5.13
C LEU A 16 8.80 -7.55 5.50
N GLY A 17 7.62 -8.09 5.82
CA GLY A 17 7.42 -9.51 6.13
C GLY A 17 7.75 -10.43 4.97
N LEU A 18 7.46 -10.02 3.73
CA LEU A 18 7.82 -10.77 2.53
C LEU A 18 9.33 -10.97 2.39
N LEU A 19 10.16 -10.04 2.87
CA LEU A 19 11.62 -10.19 2.82
C LEU A 19 12.12 -11.37 3.65
N ALA A 20 11.38 -11.78 4.68
CA ALA A 20 11.69 -12.97 5.49
C ALA A 20 11.19 -14.28 4.87
N VAL A 21 10.38 -14.22 3.81
CA VAL A 21 9.85 -15.42 3.14
C VAL A 21 10.97 -16.04 2.26
N PRO A 22 11.13 -17.38 2.28
CA PRO A 22 12.04 -18.07 1.36
C PRO A 22 11.70 -17.80 -0.11
N GLU A 23 12.74 -17.56 -0.92
CA GLU A 23 12.59 -17.08 -2.29
C GLU A 23 11.99 -18.11 -3.25
N ASP A 24 12.13 -19.40 -2.93
CA ASP A 24 11.57 -20.54 -3.64
C ASP A 24 10.03 -20.64 -3.55
N ARG A 25 9.41 -19.91 -2.60
CA ARG A 25 7.96 -19.96 -2.38
C ARG A 25 7.19 -18.91 -3.20
N HIS A 26 7.39 -18.92 -4.52
CA HIS A 26 6.79 -17.94 -5.43
C HIS A 26 5.26 -17.82 -5.32
N ASP A 27 4.54 -18.93 -5.26
CA ASP A 27 3.07 -18.94 -5.16
C ASP A 27 2.58 -18.34 -3.82
N LEU A 28 3.27 -18.65 -2.72
CA LEU A 28 2.96 -18.07 -1.41
C LEU A 28 3.17 -16.55 -1.40
N ILE A 29 4.30 -16.08 -1.95
CA ILE A 29 4.60 -14.65 -2.08
C ILE A 29 3.49 -13.93 -2.86
N ARG A 30 3.08 -14.47 -4.01
CA ARG A 30 2.03 -13.89 -4.85
C ARG A 30 0.68 -13.81 -4.11
N ARG A 31 0.27 -14.91 -3.46
CA ARG A 31 -1.00 -14.96 -2.70
C ARG A 31 -1.02 -13.99 -1.52
N ILE A 32 0.09 -13.89 -0.78
CA ILE A 32 0.21 -12.92 0.33
C ILE A 32 0.11 -11.50 -0.22
N THR A 33 0.89 -11.18 -1.26
CA THR A 33 0.93 -9.83 -1.85
C THR A 33 -0.45 -9.42 -2.36
N LEU A 34 -1.11 -10.28 -3.14
CA LEU A 34 -2.44 -10.02 -3.67
C LEU A 34 -3.50 -9.91 -2.56
N GLY A 35 -3.44 -10.78 -1.55
CA GLY A 35 -4.36 -10.73 -0.42
C GLY A 35 -4.26 -9.42 0.36
N VAL A 36 -3.03 -8.94 0.59
CA VAL A 36 -2.79 -7.66 1.26
C VAL A 36 -3.25 -6.48 0.40
N SER A 37 -2.92 -6.44 -0.90
CA SER A 37 -3.35 -5.34 -1.77
C SER A 37 -4.87 -5.27 -1.91
N LEU A 38 -5.55 -6.42 -1.95
CA LEU A 38 -7.02 -6.46 -1.96
C LEU A 38 -7.61 -5.97 -0.64
N LEU A 39 -6.98 -6.27 0.49
CA LEU A 39 -7.41 -5.75 1.78
C LEU A 39 -7.23 -4.23 1.86
N VAL A 40 -6.13 -3.69 1.32
CA VAL A 40 -5.91 -2.25 1.18
C VAL A 40 -7.00 -1.62 0.31
N LEU A 41 -7.33 -2.22 -0.84
CA LEU A 41 -8.43 -1.75 -1.70
C LEU A 41 -9.77 -1.71 -0.96
N VAL A 42 -10.12 -2.78 -0.23
CA VAL A 42 -11.37 -2.83 0.55
C VAL A 42 -11.40 -1.73 1.61
N LEU A 43 -10.29 -1.48 2.31
CA LEU A 43 -10.19 -0.41 3.29
C LEU A 43 -10.30 0.98 2.64
N ALA A 44 -9.69 1.18 1.47
CA ALA A 44 -9.80 2.43 0.71
C ALA A 44 -11.25 2.69 0.28
N VAL A 45 -11.93 1.67 -0.26
CA VAL A 45 -13.36 1.75 -0.61
C VAL A 45 -14.23 2.04 0.61
N ALA A 46 -13.98 1.37 1.74
CA ALA A 46 -14.70 1.64 2.98
C ALA A 46 -14.51 3.08 3.47
N MET A 47 -13.28 3.62 3.37
CA MET A 47 -12.99 5.01 3.67
C MET A 47 -13.72 5.96 2.73
N THR A 48 -13.81 5.64 1.42
CA THR A 48 -14.57 6.43 0.44
C THR A 48 -16.06 6.46 0.75
N VAL A 49 -16.66 5.32 1.10
CA VAL A 49 -18.09 5.25 1.48
C VAL A 49 -18.36 6.03 2.77
N ALA A 50 -17.40 6.07 3.69
CA ALA A 50 -17.54 6.80 4.95
C ALA A 50 -17.27 8.32 4.83
N PHE A 51 -16.69 8.79 3.72
CA PHE A 51 -16.37 10.21 3.50
C PHE A 51 -17.62 11.04 3.24
N GLN A 52 -17.70 12.26 3.81
CA GLN A 52 -18.82 13.18 3.62
C GLN A 52 -18.45 14.33 2.66
N PRO A 53 -18.92 14.36 1.40
CA PRO A 53 -18.51 15.37 0.43
C PRO A 53 -18.87 16.82 0.80
N SER A 54 -19.95 17.01 1.56
CA SER A 54 -20.40 18.31 2.07
C SER A 54 -19.85 18.64 3.46
N GLY A 55 -18.99 17.78 4.01
CA GLY A 55 -18.41 17.92 5.35
C GLY A 55 -17.16 18.81 5.38
N PRO A 56 -16.39 18.74 6.48
CA PRO A 56 -15.10 19.41 6.58
C PRO A 56 -14.15 19.00 5.44
N ARG A 57 -13.30 19.94 5.02
CA ARG A 57 -12.33 19.70 3.93
C ARG A 57 -11.43 18.49 4.19
N PHE A 58 -10.88 18.41 5.40
CA PHE A 58 -10.07 17.27 5.84
C PHE A 58 -10.89 16.37 6.78
N GLN A 59 -10.87 15.07 6.52
CA GLN A 59 -11.56 14.06 7.30
C GLN A 59 -10.59 12.93 7.68
N PHE A 60 -11.04 12.05 8.58
CA PHE A 60 -10.21 10.95 9.12
C PHE A 60 -8.89 11.43 9.76
N ILE A 61 -8.92 12.64 10.35
CA ILE A 61 -7.75 13.30 10.90
C ILE A 61 -7.19 12.51 12.08
N GLN A 62 -5.88 12.28 12.06
CA GLN A 62 -5.12 11.65 13.12
C GLN A 62 -3.87 12.48 13.36
N SER A 63 -3.71 13.02 14.56
CA SER A 63 -2.50 13.78 14.93
C SER A 63 -1.87 13.17 16.17
N TYR A 64 -0.58 12.90 16.09
CA TYR A 64 0.24 12.42 17.19
C TYR A 64 1.45 13.33 17.36
N SER A 65 1.78 13.70 18.59
CA SER A 65 3.00 14.46 18.86
C SER A 65 4.22 13.59 18.55
N TRP A 66 5.11 14.07 17.67
CA TRP A 66 6.32 13.34 17.29
C TRP A 66 7.55 13.90 18.00
N ILE A 67 7.77 15.22 17.90
CA ILE A 67 8.86 15.90 18.62
C ILE A 67 8.27 17.14 19.32
N PRO A 68 7.80 16.99 20.58
CA PRO A 68 7.06 18.03 21.29
C PRO A 68 7.83 19.33 21.42
N ASP A 69 9.13 19.26 21.68
CA ASP A 69 10.00 20.42 21.91
C ASP A 69 10.10 21.34 20.68
N PHE A 70 9.89 20.79 19.49
CA PHE A 70 9.87 21.54 18.22
C PHE A 70 8.45 21.76 17.69
N GLY A 71 7.41 21.37 18.42
CA GLY A 71 6.02 21.44 17.98
C GLY A 71 5.69 20.54 16.78
N VAL A 72 6.53 19.55 16.49
CA VAL A 72 6.37 18.66 15.31
C VAL A 72 5.33 17.59 15.60
N GLN A 73 4.36 17.47 14.68
CA GLN A 73 3.27 16.51 14.77
C GLN A 73 3.29 15.57 13.56
N PHE A 74 3.01 14.30 13.80
CA PHE A 74 2.64 13.35 12.75
C PHE A 74 1.13 13.47 12.54
N ALA A 75 0.75 14.32 11.58
CA ALA A 75 -0.64 14.61 11.25
C ALA A 75 -0.99 13.98 9.90
N LEU A 76 -2.02 13.15 9.91
CA LEU A 76 -2.66 12.57 8.74
C LEU A 76 -4.09 13.10 8.64
N GLY A 77 -4.58 13.31 7.42
CA GLY A 77 -5.93 13.72 7.13
C GLY A 77 -6.14 13.78 5.62
N VAL A 78 -7.30 13.29 5.16
CA VAL A 78 -7.57 13.17 3.73
C VAL A 78 -8.62 14.20 3.30
N ASP A 79 -8.41 14.84 2.15
CA ASP A 79 -9.43 15.63 1.46
C ASP A 79 -10.04 14.86 0.27
N GLY A 80 -10.99 15.48 -0.44
CA GLY A 80 -11.66 14.81 -1.57
C GLY A 80 -10.72 14.38 -2.70
N ILE A 81 -9.62 15.10 -2.94
CA ILE A 81 -8.65 14.77 -3.99
C ILE A 81 -7.75 13.64 -3.51
N ALA A 82 -7.20 13.77 -2.30
CA ALA A 82 -6.37 12.76 -1.69
C ALA A 82 -7.09 11.40 -1.57
N LEU A 83 -8.39 11.42 -1.27
CA LEU A 83 -9.22 10.21 -1.22
C LEU A 83 -9.27 9.49 -2.57
N VAL A 84 -9.43 10.22 -3.67
CA VAL A 84 -9.42 9.64 -5.02
C VAL A 84 -8.05 9.07 -5.36
N MET A 85 -6.96 9.72 -4.95
CA MET A 85 -5.61 9.21 -5.16
C MET A 85 -5.34 7.93 -4.38
N ILE A 86 -5.74 7.88 -3.10
CA ILE A 86 -5.60 6.67 -2.27
C ILE A 86 -6.42 5.51 -2.87
N LEU A 87 -7.65 5.78 -3.33
CA LEU A 87 -8.49 4.77 -3.99
C LEU A 87 -7.86 4.27 -5.31
N LEU A 88 -7.29 5.18 -6.09
CA LEU A 88 -6.58 4.83 -7.32
C LEU A 88 -5.36 3.95 -7.05
N ILE A 89 -4.56 4.29 -6.03
CA ILE A 89 -3.41 3.48 -5.61
C ILE A 89 -3.88 2.08 -5.21
N GLY A 90 -4.87 1.98 -4.32
CA GLY A 90 -5.42 0.70 -3.87
C GLY A 90 -6.01 -0.14 -4.99
N LEU A 91 -6.50 0.48 -6.08
CA LEU A 91 -6.97 -0.25 -7.27
C LEU A 91 -5.82 -0.67 -8.19
N LEU A 92 -4.81 0.18 -8.35
CA LEU A 92 -3.73 -0.03 -9.30
C LEU A 92 -2.79 -1.17 -8.86
N VAL A 93 -2.48 -1.26 -7.57
CA VAL A 93 -1.57 -2.27 -7.04
C VAL A 93 -2.02 -3.72 -7.30
N PRO A 94 -3.28 -4.14 -7.01
CA PRO A 94 -3.73 -5.49 -7.35
C PRO A 94 -3.73 -5.75 -8.87
N VAL A 95 -3.97 -4.73 -9.69
CA VAL A 95 -3.86 -4.84 -11.16
C VAL A 95 -2.41 -5.10 -11.59
N VAL A 96 -1.45 -4.37 -11.01
CA VAL A 96 -0.01 -4.58 -11.27
C VAL A 96 0.44 -5.98 -10.82
N ILE A 97 -0.06 -6.47 -9.69
CA ILE A 97 0.22 -7.84 -9.21
C ILE A 97 -0.36 -8.89 -10.18
N GLY A 98 -1.59 -8.66 -10.67
CA GLY A 98 -2.21 -9.54 -11.67
C GLY A 98 -1.47 -9.54 -13.01
N ALA A 99 -1.00 -8.39 -13.47
CA ALA A 99 -0.23 -8.26 -14.72
C ALA A 99 1.15 -8.93 -14.61
N SER A 100 1.83 -8.78 -13.48
CA SER A 100 3.15 -9.37 -13.22
C SER A 100 3.11 -10.87 -12.90
N TRP A 101 1.94 -11.49 -12.90
CA TRP A 101 1.76 -12.89 -12.48
C TRP A 101 2.51 -13.89 -13.38
N ASN A 102 2.68 -13.61 -14.68
CA ASN A 102 3.37 -14.50 -15.61
C ASN A 102 4.83 -14.09 -15.93
N GLU A 103 5.24 -12.88 -15.56
CA GLU A 103 6.58 -12.36 -15.89
C GLU A 103 7.71 -13.20 -15.26
N GLY A 104 7.45 -13.81 -14.09
CA GLY A 104 8.38 -14.77 -13.47
C GLY A 104 8.52 -16.11 -14.19
N ALA A 105 7.57 -16.49 -15.06
CA ALA A 105 7.63 -17.73 -15.85
C ALA A 105 8.41 -17.53 -17.16
N ASP A 106 8.40 -16.32 -17.72
CA ASP A 106 9.05 -15.97 -18.99
C ASP A 106 10.50 -15.45 -18.82
N ALA A 107 10.96 -15.26 -17.58
CA ALA A 107 12.30 -14.78 -17.21
C ALA A 107 13.47 -15.70 -17.65
N GLY A 108 13.20 -16.80 -18.35
CA GLY A 108 14.21 -17.68 -18.96
C GLY A 108 14.67 -17.29 -20.37
N ARG A 109 14.15 -16.21 -20.99
CA ARG A 109 14.38 -15.91 -22.43
C ARG A 109 15.03 -14.56 -22.78
N GLY A 110 15.42 -13.72 -21.83
CA GLY A 110 16.05 -12.44 -22.17
C GLY A 110 16.95 -11.88 -21.07
N THR A 111 18.24 -11.80 -21.37
CA THR A 111 19.28 -10.95 -20.78
C THR A 111 18.88 -9.97 -19.65
N GLY A 112 19.41 -10.21 -18.45
CA GLY A 112 19.51 -9.22 -17.37
C GLY A 112 18.93 -9.73 -16.05
N LYS A 113 19.80 -10.06 -15.07
CA LYS A 113 19.52 -10.40 -13.65
C LYS A 113 18.02 -10.48 -13.32
N SER A 114 17.47 -11.70 -13.19
CA SER A 114 16.15 -11.90 -12.59
C SER A 114 16.14 -11.25 -11.22
N GLY A 115 15.50 -10.08 -11.10
CA GLY A 115 15.20 -9.49 -9.81
C GLY A 115 14.34 -10.49 -9.04
N SER A 116 14.73 -10.82 -7.82
CA SER A 116 13.98 -11.72 -6.96
C SER A 116 12.51 -11.30 -6.91
N MET A 117 11.58 -12.19 -7.31
CA MET A 117 10.14 -11.91 -7.28
C MET A 117 9.67 -11.45 -5.90
N ARG A 118 10.29 -12.01 -4.84
CA ARG A 118 10.12 -11.57 -3.46
C ARG A 118 10.45 -10.09 -3.31
N THR A 119 11.62 -9.68 -3.77
CA THR A 119 12.10 -8.30 -3.65
C THR A 119 11.21 -7.35 -4.43
N PHE A 120 10.77 -7.71 -5.64
CA PHE A 120 9.84 -6.89 -6.42
C PHE A 120 8.52 -6.64 -5.66
N PHE A 121 7.85 -7.70 -5.19
CA PHE A 121 6.57 -7.53 -4.48
C PHE A 121 6.73 -6.87 -3.11
N ALA A 122 7.82 -7.15 -2.40
CA ALA A 122 8.14 -6.45 -1.15
C ALA A 122 8.24 -4.94 -1.38
N TRP A 123 9.01 -4.51 -2.38
CA TRP A 123 9.12 -3.10 -2.73
C TRP A 123 7.82 -2.51 -3.28
N LEU A 124 7.02 -3.29 -4.00
CA LEU A 124 5.72 -2.85 -4.49
C LEU A 124 4.77 -2.50 -3.35
N LEU A 125 4.68 -3.34 -2.31
CA LEU A 125 3.85 -3.06 -1.13
C LEU A 125 4.42 -1.93 -0.26
N ILE A 126 5.74 -1.84 -0.12
CA ILE A 126 6.37 -0.70 0.56
C ILE A 126 6.06 0.60 -0.20
N LEU A 127 6.14 0.59 -1.52
CA LEU A 127 5.78 1.73 -2.36
C LEU A 127 4.30 2.10 -2.20
N GLU A 128 3.39 1.12 -2.20
CA GLU A 128 1.97 1.34 -1.92
C GLU A 128 1.76 2.08 -0.59
N ALA A 129 2.41 1.63 0.48
CA ALA A 129 2.35 2.28 1.79
C ALA A 129 2.84 3.73 1.74
N LEU A 130 3.99 3.98 1.08
CA LEU A 130 4.57 5.30 0.97
C LEU A 130 3.69 6.24 0.13
N LEU A 131 3.14 5.75 -0.98
CA LEU A 131 2.24 6.54 -1.82
C LEU A 131 0.96 6.91 -1.06
N ILE A 132 0.39 5.99 -0.29
CA ILE A 132 -0.72 6.30 0.61
C ILE A 132 -0.32 7.39 1.60
N GLY A 133 0.88 7.29 2.20
CA GLY A 133 1.39 8.31 3.13
C GLY A 133 1.71 9.67 2.53
N VAL A 134 1.96 9.78 1.23
CA VAL A 134 2.16 11.07 0.55
C VAL A 134 0.84 11.83 0.38
N PHE A 135 -0.28 11.12 0.23
CA PHE A 135 -1.59 11.73 0.06
C PHE A 135 -2.40 11.82 1.36
N ALA A 136 -2.07 11.00 2.36
CA ALA A 136 -2.67 11.02 3.70
C ALA A 136 -2.11 12.15 4.56
#